data_AF-A0A1S6ES92-F1
#
_entry.id   AF-A0A1S6ES92-F1
#
_cell.length_a   1.000
_cell.length_b   1.000
_cell.length_c   1.000
_cell.angle_alpha   90.00
_cell.angle_beta   90.00
_cell.angle_gamma   90.00
#
_symmetry.space_group_name_H-M   'P 1'
#
loop_
_entity.id
_entity.type
_entity.pdbx_description
1 polymer ?
#
loop_
_entity_poly.entity_id
_entity_poly.type
_entity_poly.pdbx_seq_one_letter_code
_entity_poly.pdbx_strand_id
1 'polypeptide(L)'
;MTRAYVEAPATHFRLKPETWAIIAEEYKNGATAKDIGAKWKVAPSSVYRYACRDGWTKKGMGDARARAHARMVEAEEASVRSMQPVGSRALKALFQPAPADDPEATDPAALSNAATLASGRAMKGRLWNEAKALAGLAETYARLAKGAEAARLTVETIDLPLLFDILVTDNEAARARFALWGDGPETEHYALRSRYWEIERQNKAAFNDYDLDNTRRIHGLERMIRDLGGEPPAADAE
;
A
#
# COMPACT_ATOMS: atom_id res chain seq x y z
N MET A 1 -12.89 43.94 -53.69
CA MET A 1 -13.95 44.04 -54.71
C MET A 1 -15.24 43.49 -54.12
N THR A 2 -16.20 44.34 -53.76
CA THR A 2 -17.50 43.92 -53.23
C THR A 2 -18.46 43.70 -54.39
N ARG A 3 -18.95 42.46 -54.52
CA ARG A 3 -19.99 42.08 -55.48
C ARG A 3 -21.28 42.84 -55.13
N ALA A 4 -21.64 43.82 -55.95
CA ALA A 4 -22.93 44.50 -55.84
C ALA A 4 -24.02 43.49 -56.27
N TYR A 5 -24.75 42.94 -55.30
CA TYR A 5 -25.90 42.09 -55.58
C TYR A 5 -27.04 42.95 -56.11
N VAL A 6 -27.64 42.52 -57.23
CA VAL A 6 -28.87 43.13 -57.77
C VAL A 6 -29.94 43.13 -56.68
N GLU A 7 -30.44 44.33 -56.37
CA GLU A 7 -31.29 44.59 -55.21
C GLU A 7 -32.72 44.05 -55.47
N ALA A 8 -32.92 42.74 -55.27
CA ALA A 8 -34.27 42.16 -55.22
C ALA A 8 -35.14 42.90 -54.17
N PRO A 9 -36.44 43.12 -54.46
CA PRO A 9 -37.33 44.00 -53.71
C PRO A 9 -37.52 43.54 -52.26
N ALA A 10 -37.69 44.52 -51.36
CA ALA A 10 -37.74 44.26 -49.94
C ALA A 10 -39.01 43.50 -49.51
N THR A 11 -38.84 42.45 -48.71
CA THR A 11 -39.87 41.42 -48.43
C THR A 11 -40.72 41.73 -47.19
N HIS A 12 -40.77 43.01 -46.78
CA HIS A 12 -41.04 43.50 -45.43
C HIS A 12 -42.25 42.92 -44.67
N PHE A 13 -43.23 42.29 -45.34
CA PHE A 13 -44.45 41.77 -44.71
C PHE A 13 -44.96 40.42 -45.25
N ARG A 14 -44.19 39.70 -46.09
CA ARG A 14 -44.67 38.46 -46.76
C ARG A 14 -43.84 37.22 -46.44
N LEU A 15 -43.06 37.23 -45.36
CA LEU A 15 -42.34 36.04 -44.91
C LEU A 15 -43.28 35.10 -44.14
N LYS A 16 -43.16 33.80 -44.39
CA LYS A 16 -43.87 32.78 -43.64
C LYS A 16 -43.40 32.76 -42.18
N PRO A 17 -44.24 32.31 -41.22
CA PRO A 17 -43.85 32.17 -39.81
C PRO A 17 -42.58 31.34 -39.60
N GLU A 18 -42.38 30.29 -40.41
CA GLU A 18 -41.19 29.45 -40.40
C GLU A 18 -39.91 30.24 -40.66
N THR A 19 -39.94 31.17 -41.61
CA THR A 19 -38.78 32.04 -41.91
C THR A 19 -38.51 33.01 -40.77
N TRP A 20 -39.56 33.52 -40.12
CA TRP A 20 -39.40 34.35 -38.93
C TRP A 20 -38.85 33.58 -37.73
N ALA A 21 -39.13 32.28 -37.60
CA ALA A 21 -38.52 31.44 -36.57
C ALA A 21 -37.01 31.30 -36.77
N ILE A 22 -36.55 31.14 -38.02
CA ILE A 22 -35.11 31.10 -38.35
C ILE A 22 -34.45 32.45 -38.05
N ILE A 23 -35.10 33.56 -38.44
CA ILE A 23 -34.62 34.92 -38.12
C ILE A 23 -34.52 35.14 -36.61
N ALA A 24 -35.50 34.65 -35.85
CA ALA A 24 -35.50 34.74 -34.39
C ALA A 24 -34.33 33.95 -33.78
N GLU A 25 -34.07 32.73 -34.26
CA GLU A 25 -32.90 31.93 -33.84
C GLU A 25 -31.58 32.67 -34.14
N GLU A 26 -31.40 33.24 -35.32
CA GLU A 26 -30.19 33.98 -35.68
C GLU A 26 -29.96 35.20 -34.78
N TYR A 27 -31.02 35.95 -34.47
CA TYR A 27 -30.91 37.09 -33.57
C TYR A 27 -30.68 36.68 -32.12
N LYS A 28 -31.36 35.61 -31.66
CA LYS A 28 -31.09 35.02 -30.33
C LYS A 28 -29.61 34.64 -30.24
N ASN A 29 -29.04 34.06 -31.28
CA ASN A 29 -27.64 33.67 -31.37
C ASN A 29 -26.65 34.84 -31.50
N GLY A 30 -27.14 36.09 -31.52
CA GLY A 30 -26.32 37.29 -31.38
C GLY A 30 -26.14 38.10 -32.66
N ALA A 31 -26.73 37.70 -33.79
CA ALA A 31 -26.71 38.49 -35.00
C ALA A 31 -27.43 39.84 -34.79
N THR A 32 -26.90 40.91 -35.39
CA THR A 32 -27.55 42.23 -35.25
C THR A 32 -28.77 42.33 -36.17
N ALA A 33 -29.75 43.16 -35.80
CA ALA A 33 -30.92 43.41 -36.66
C ALA A 33 -30.54 43.98 -38.04
N LYS A 34 -29.38 44.65 -38.14
CA LYS A 34 -28.84 45.18 -39.39
C LYS A 34 -28.31 44.06 -40.28
N ASP A 35 -27.56 43.11 -39.73
CA ASP A 35 -27.00 41.98 -40.46
C ASP A 35 -28.10 41.02 -40.92
N ILE A 36 -29.08 40.75 -40.04
CA ILE A 36 -30.28 39.99 -40.37
C ILE A 36 -31.09 40.70 -41.46
N GLY A 37 -31.25 42.02 -41.36
CA GLY A 37 -31.95 42.81 -42.36
C GLY A 37 -31.32 42.71 -43.74
N ALA A 38 -29.98 42.78 -43.81
CA ALA A 38 -29.23 42.60 -45.05
C ALA A 38 -29.36 41.18 -45.61
N LYS A 39 -29.27 40.15 -44.74
CA LYS A 39 -29.34 38.74 -45.14
C LYS A 39 -30.74 38.33 -45.64
N TRP A 40 -31.78 38.72 -44.92
CA TRP A 40 -33.17 38.29 -45.18
C TRP A 40 -34.01 39.32 -45.93
N LYS A 41 -33.41 40.46 -46.33
CA LYS A 41 -34.07 41.58 -47.01
C LYS A 41 -35.27 42.16 -46.26
N VAL A 42 -35.15 42.21 -44.94
CA VAL A 42 -36.15 42.78 -44.03
C VAL A 42 -35.65 44.08 -43.41
N ALA A 43 -36.57 44.98 -43.07
CA ALA A 43 -36.20 46.20 -42.37
C ALA A 43 -35.75 45.85 -40.94
N PRO A 44 -34.66 46.43 -40.42
CA PRO A 44 -34.24 46.23 -39.03
C PRO A 44 -35.36 46.57 -38.02
N SER A 45 -36.21 47.56 -38.33
CA SER A 45 -37.38 47.92 -37.53
C SER A 45 -38.40 46.78 -37.40
N SER A 46 -38.58 45.96 -38.45
CA SER A 46 -39.43 44.78 -38.40
C SER A 46 -38.84 43.70 -37.48
N VAL A 47 -37.52 43.51 -37.50
CA VAL A 47 -36.84 42.57 -36.58
C VAL A 47 -37.06 42.99 -35.12
N TYR A 48 -36.89 44.29 -34.81
CA TYR A 48 -37.17 44.80 -33.46
C TYR A 48 -38.64 44.65 -33.06
N ARG A 49 -39.57 44.90 -33.98
CA ARG A 49 -41.00 44.74 -33.73
C ARG A 49 -41.36 43.30 -33.34
N TYR A 50 -40.83 42.31 -34.07
CA TYR A 50 -41.05 40.90 -33.75
C TYR A 50 -40.31 40.49 -32.46
N ALA A 51 -39.11 41.01 -32.21
CA ALA A 51 -38.37 40.79 -30.96
C ALA A 51 -39.11 41.28 -29.73
N CYS A 52 -39.77 42.44 -29.81
CA CYS A 52 -40.62 42.95 -28.74
C CYS A 52 -41.92 42.16 -28.60
N ARG A 53 -42.58 41.80 -29.71
CA ARG A 53 -43.85 41.05 -29.70
C ARG A 53 -43.69 39.64 -29.11
N ASP A 54 -42.64 38.92 -29.53
CA ASP A 54 -42.45 37.51 -29.17
C ASP A 54 -41.40 37.33 -28.05
N GLY A 55 -40.97 38.42 -27.40
CA GLY A 55 -40.22 38.39 -26.14
C GLY A 55 -38.71 38.07 -26.22
N TRP A 56 -38.10 38.02 -27.41
CA TRP A 56 -36.68 37.72 -27.61
C TRP A 56 -35.78 38.97 -27.54
N THR A 57 -36.04 39.82 -26.55
CA THR A 57 -35.25 41.05 -26.33
C THR A 57 -33.85 40.74 -25.79
N LYS A 58 -32.84 41.53 -26.20
CA LYS A 58 -31.45 41.36 -25.76
C LYS A 58 -31.27 41.34 -24.24
N LYS A 59 -32.06 42.14 -23.51
CA LYS A 59 -32.03 42.20 -22.04
C LYS A 59 -32.50 40.88 -21.41
N GLY A 60 -33.65 40.35 -21.85
CA GLY A 60 -34.18 39.09 -21.31
C GLY A 60 -33.31 37.88 -21.65
N MET A 61 -32.76 37.84 -22.87
CA MET A 61 -31.86 36.76 -23.29
C MET A 61 -30.51 36.82 -22.59
N GLY A 62 -29.96 38.02 -22.37
CA GLY A 62 -28.70 38.20 -21.65
C GLY A 62 -28.78 37.69 -20.21
N ASP A 63 -29.85 38.05 -19.51
CA ASP A 63 -30.09 37.61 -18.12
C ASP A 63 -30.35 36.09 -18.05
N ALA A 64 -31.14 35.53 -18.96
CA ALA A 64 -31.36 34.08 -19.03
C ALA A 64 -30.06 33.29 -19.28
N ARG A 65 -29.18 33.78 -20.17
CA ARG A 65 -27.87 33.17 -20.44
C ARG A 65 -26.92 33.29 -19.25
N ALA A 66 -26.87 34.45 -18.60
CA ALA A 66 -26.05 34.65 -17.42
C ALA A 66 -26.45 33.69 -16.30
N ARG A 67 -27.76 33.52 -16.06
CA ARG A 67 -28.26 32.57 -15.06
C ARG A 67 -28.00 31.10 -15.43
N ALA A 68 -28.12 30.75 -16.70
CA ALA A 68 -27.79 29.39 -17.17
C ALA A 68 -26.30 29.09 -16.99
N HIS A 69 -25.43 30.03 -17.33
CA HIS A 69 -23.98 29.90 -17.11
C HIS A 69 -23.64 29.81 -15.62
N ALA A 70 -24.24 30.67 -14.77
CA ALA A 70 -24.05 30.61 -13.32
C ALA A 70 -24.42 29.22 -12.75
N ARG A 71 -25.55 28.64 -13.18
CA ARG A 71 -25.94 27.28 -12.78
C ARG A 71 -24.95 26.20 -13.23
N MET A 72 -24.39 26.34 -14.43
CA MET A 72 -23.37 25.40 -14.91
C MET A 72 -22.09 25.50 -14.07
N VAL A 73 -21.63 26.72 -13.78
CA VAL A 73 -20.46 26.94 -12.92
C VAL A 73 -20.71 26.40 -11.51
N GLU A 74 -21.86 26.66 -10.91
CA GLU A 74 -22.22 26.12 -9.59
C GLU A 74 -22.26 24.57 -9.58
N ALA A 75 -22.78 23.95 -10.64
CA ALA A 75 -22.82 22.49 -10.76
C ALA A 75 -21.41 21.90 -10.92
N GLU A 76 -20.54 22.54 -11.69
CA GLU A 76 -19.14 22.15 -11.86
C GLU A 76 -18.37 22.30 -10.55
N GLU A 77 -18.52 23.43 -9.84
CA GLU A 77 -17.92 23.67 -8.53
C GLU A 77 -18.40 22.67 -7.47
N ALA A 78 -19.70 22.33 -7.47
CA ALA A 78 -20.25 21.30 -6.58
C ALA A 78 -19.65 19.91 -6.88
N SER A 79 -19.44 19.57 -8.15
CA SER A 79 -18.81 18.32 -8.56
C SER A 79 -17.36 18.25 -8.07
N VAL A 80 -16.59 19.34 -8.24
CA VAL A 80 -15.20 19.44 -7.77
C VAL A 80 -15.13 19.33 -6.25
N ARG A 81 -16.04 20.00 -5.53
CA ARG A 81 -16.11 19.93 -4.06
C ARG A 81 -16.45 18.53 -3.55
N SER A 82 -17.28 17.77 -4.26
CA SER A 82 -17.61 16.38 -3.91
C SER A 82 -16.44 15.41 -4.14
N MET A 83 -15.53 15.73 -5.06
CA MET A 83 -14.36 14.92 -5.39
C MET A 83 -13.15 15.18 -4.49
N GLN A 84 -13.14 16.28 -3.72
CA GLN A 84 -12.08 16.55 -2.76
C GLN A 84 -12.42 15.94 -1.40
N PRO A 85 -11.68 14.94 -0.91
CA PRO A 85 -11.88 14.42 0.43
C PRO A 85 -11.47 15.49 1.46
N VAL A 86 -12.45 16.12 2.10
CA VAL A 86 -12.20 17.21 3.07
C VAL A 86 -11.93 16.64 4.46
N GLY A 87 -10.68 16.76 4.92
CA GLY A 87 -10.31 16.69 6.34
C GLY A 87 -10.24 15.29 7.00
N SER A 88 -10.33 15.28 8.33
CA SER A 88 -10.06 14.13 9.23
C SER A 88 -10.82 12.83 8.90
N ARG A 89 -11.94 12.92 8.19
CA ARG A 89 -12.73 11.77 7.76
C ARG A 89 -12.03 10.97 6.65
N ALA A 90 -11.30 11.65 5.77
CA ALA A 90 -10.48 11.03 4.74
C ALA A 90 -9.30 10.28 5.35
N LEU A 91 -8.65 10.88 6.35
CA LEU A 91 -7.54 10.28 7.10
C LEU A 91 -8.00 9.06 7.91
N LYS A 92 -9.18 9.13 8.56
CA LYS A 92 -9.77 7.99 9.27
C LYS A 92 -10.06 6.79 8.36
N ALA A 93 -10.29 7.00 7.08
CA ALA A 93 -10.54 5.92 6.12
C ALA A 93 -9.25 5.23 5.62
N LEU A 94 -8.08 5.81 5.89
CA LEU A 94 -6.80 5.22 5.48
C LEU A 94 -6.42 4.01 6.34
N PHE A 95 -6.77 4.05 7.62
CA PHE A 95 -6.46 3.01 8.60
C PHE A 95 -7.71 2.18 8.93
N GLN A 96 -7.54 0.87 9.07
CA GLN A 96 -8.54 0.07 9.78
C GLN A 96 -8.31 0.24 11.28
N PRO A 97 -9.37 0.29 12.11
CA PRO A 97 -9.20 0.30 13.56
C PRO A 97 -8.44 -0.96 13.98
N ALA A 98 -7.32 -0.77 14.69
CA ALA A 98 -6.58 -1.89 15.27
C ALA A 98 -7.44 -2.56 16.37
N PRO A 99 -7.37 -3.89 16.52
CA PRO A 99 -7.92 -4.57 17.68
C PRO A 99 -7.33 -3.98 18.97
N ALA A 100 -8.15 -3.82 20.01
CA ALA A 100 -7.74 -3.16 21.26
C ALA A 100 -6.58 -3.88 21.97
N ASP A 101 -6.43 -5.19 21.73
CA ASP A 101 -5.41 -6.06 22.31
C ASP A 101 -4.62 -6.77 21.20
N ASP A 102 -4.05 -6.01 20.26
CA ASP A 102 -3.21 -6.55 19.21
C ASP A 102 -1.73 -6.64 19.68
N PRO A 103 -1.20 -7.85 19.97
CA PRO A 103 0.20 -8.01 20.36
C PRO A 103 1.18 -7.62 19.24
N GLU A 104 0.72 -7.54 17.98
CA GLU A 104 1.50 -7.10 16.83
C GLU A 104 1.46 -5.57 16.65
N ALA A 105 0.72 -4.82 17.48
CA ALA A 105 0.65 -3.35 17.40
C ALA A 105 2.02 -2.66 17.58
N THR A 106 2.96 -3.33 18.24
CA THR A 106 4.34 -2.89 18.44
C THR A 106 5.35 -3.57 17.52
N ASP A 107 4.94 -4.55 16.70
CA ASP A 107 5.84 -5.23 15.78
C ASP A 107 6.19 -4.34 14.57
N PRO A 108 7.47 -4.03 14.32
CA PRO A 108 7.89 -3.23 13.17
C PRO A 108 7.45 -3.83 11.82
N ALA A 109 7.37 -5.16 11.68
CA ALA A 109 6.92 -5.76 10.43
C ALA A 109 5.43 -5.53 10.19
N ALA A 110 4.59 -5.75 11.21
CA ALA A 110 3.16 -5.44 11.17
C ALA A 110 2.89 -3.95 10.87
N LEU A 111 3.62 -3.03 11.51
CA LEU A 111 3.51 -1.58 11.25
C LEU A 111 3.89 -1.19 9.82
N SER A 112 4.92 -1.82 9.25
CA SER A 112 5.31 -1.61 7.85
C SER A 112 4.20 -2.00 6.87
N ASN A 113 3.58 -3.17 7.10
CA ASN A 113 2.47 -3.67 6.27
C ASN A 113 1.24 -2.75 6.37
N ALA A 114 0.88 -2.32 7.59
CA ALA A 114 -0.23 -1.41 7.81
C ALA A 114 -0.02 -0.05 7.10
N ALA A 115 1.18 0.53 7.21
CA ALA A 115 1.53 1.78 6.53
C ALA A 115 1.50 1.64 4.99
N THR A 116 1.94 0.51 4.45
CA THR A 116 1.89 0.22 3.01
C THR A 116 0.45 0.16 2.49
N LEU A 117 -0.43 -0.54 3.21
CA LEU A 117 -1.85 -0.61 2.86
C LEU A 117 -2.53 0.77 2.95
N ALA A 118 -2.22 1.55 3.99
CA ALA A 118 -2.72 2.90 4.15
C ALA A 118 -2.24 3.83 3.02
N SER A 119 -0.98 3.70 2.59
CA SER A 119 -0.43 4.44 1.44
C SER A 119 -1.20 4.13 0.14
N GLY A 120 -1.48 2.84 -0.13
CA GLY A 120 -2.28 2.44 -1.30
C GLY A 120 -3.72 2.98 -1.26
N ARG A 121 -4.34 3.03 -0.07
CA ARG A 121 -5.66 3.66 0.13
C ARG A 121 -5.61 5.17 -0.11
N ALA A 122 -4.55 5.84 0.36
CA ALA A 122 -4.33 7.27 0.13
C ALA A 122 -4.15 7.59 -1.36
N MET A 123 -3.41 6.76 -2.10
CA MET A 123 -3.28 6.89 -3.56
C MET A 123 -4.62 6.76 -4.28
N LYS A 124 -5.44 5.76 -3.92
CA LYS A 124 -6.81 5.63 -4.46
C LYS A 124 -7.68 6.85 -4.15
N GLY A 125 -7.50 7.46 -2.98
CA GLY A 125 -8.14 8.71 -2.56
C GLY A 125 -7.53 9.99 -3.16
N ARG A 126 -6.50 9.89 -4.02
CA ARG A 126 -5.74 11.03 -4.59
C ARG A 126 -5.08 11.93 -3.53
N LEU A 127 -4.78 11.37 -2.37
CA LEU A 127 -4.08 12.00 -1.24
C LEU A 127 -2.57 11.76 -1.37
N TRP A 128 -1.92 12.49 -2.27
CA TRP A 128 -0.53 12.19 -2.69
C TRP A 128 0.51 12.47 -1.60
N ASN A 129 0.30 13.51 -0.80
CA ASN A 129 1.24 13.88 0.27
C ASN A 129 1.21 12.84 1.40
N GLU A 130 0.01 12.41 1.78
CA GLU A 130 -0.23 11.36 2.76
C GLU A 130 0.30 10.02 2.27
N ALA A 131 0.06 9.67 1.00
CA ALA A 131 0.59 8.45 0.40
C ALA A 131 2.13 8.41 0.47
N LYS A 132 2.80 9.54 0.17
CA LYS A 132 4.26 9.66 0.25
C LYS A 132 4.77 9.55 1.69
N ALA A 133 4.12 10.21 2.64
CA ALA A 133 4.49 10.12 4.06
C ALA A 133 4.33 8.68 4.59
N LEU A 134 3.24 8.01 4.25
CA LEU A 134 2.97 6.62 4.66
C LEU A 134 3.93 5.63 4.02
N ALA A 135 4.32 5.83 2.76
CA ALA A 135 5.35 5.02 2.12
C ALA A 135 6.72 5.18 2.81
N GLY A 136 7.08 6.40 3.22
CA GLY A 136 8.29 6.63 4.00
C GLY A 136 8.28 5.92 5.35
N LEU A 137 7.16 5.95 6.08
CA LEU A 137 7.00 5.21 7.33
C LEU A 137 7.09 3.70 7.13
N ALA A 138 6.45 3.17 6.08
CA ALA A 138 6.53 1.75 5.75
C ALA A 138 7.99 1.30 5.55
N GLU A 139 8.79 2.12 4.86
CA GLU A 139 10.21 1.85 4.64
C GLU A 139 11.02 1.89 5.94
N THR A 140 10.80 2.87 6.81
CA THR A 140 11.52 2.95 8.08
C THR A 140 11.22 1.75 8.98
N TYR A 141 9.96 1.31 9.05
CA TYR A 141 9.58 0.15 9.83
C TYR A 141 10.12 -1.16 9.22
N ALA A 142 10.14 -1.29 7.89
CA ALA A 142 10.74 -2.44 7.24
C ALA A 142 12.25 -2.56 7.52
N ARG A 143 12.98 -1.44 7.56
CA ARG A 143 14.40 -1.44 7.94
C ARG A 143 14.59 -1.84 9.40
N LEU A 144 13.73 -1.36 10.30
CA LEU A 144 13.78 -1.73 11.72
C LEU A 144 13.50 -3.23 11.93
N ALA A 145 12.51 -3.79 11.22
CA ALA A 145 12.21 -5.22 11.24
C ALA A 145 13.42 -6.05 10.77
N LYS A 146 14.03 -5.68 9.65
CA LYS A 146 15.24 -6.35 9.14
C LYS A 146 16.43 -6.25 10.10
N GLY A 147 16.59 -5.11 10.78
CA GLY A 147 17.62 -4.96 11.81
C GLY A 147 17.39 -5.87 13.02
N ALA A 148 16.14 -6.02 13.46
CA ALA A 148 15.77 -6.92 14.55
C ALA A 148 15.95 -8.40 14.16
N GLU A 149 15.65 -8.76 12.92
CA GLU A 149 15.84 -10.11 12.39
C GLU A 149 17.33 -10.45 12.19
N ALA A 150 18.12 -9.52 11.64
CA ALA A 150 19.57 -9.66 11.52
C ALA A 150 20.29 -9.75 12.88
N ALA A 151 19.70 -9.21 13.94
CA ALA A 151 20.21 -9.36 15.31
C ALA A 151 19.92 -10.75 15.91
N ARG A 152 18.98 -11.53 15.36
CA ARG A 152 18.72 -12.91 15.77
C ARG A 152 19.65 -13.85 15.00
N LEU A 153 20.82 -14.12 15.59
CA LEU A 153 21.72 -15.17 15.10
C LEU A 153 21.04 -16.54 15.25
N THR A 154 20.94 -17.28 14.15
CA THR A 154 20.49 -18.67 14.09
C THR A 154 21.66 -19.56 13.65
N VAL A 155 21.51 -20.87 13.74
CA VAL A 155 22.54 -21.81 13.24
C VAL A 155 22.83 -21.60 11.74
N GLU A 156 21.83 -21.16 10.97
CA GLU A 156 21.97 -20.92 9.52
C GLU A 156 22.55 -19.53 9.20
N THR A 157 22.43 -18.57 10.12
CA THR A 157 22.84 -17.17 9.89
C THR A 157 24.06 -16.74 10.69
N ILE A 158 24.53 -17.56 11.63
CA ILE A 158 25.77 -17.32 12.36
C ILE A 158 26.98 -17.49 11.42
N ASP A 159 27.99 -16.65 11.62
CA ASP A 159 29.24 -16.75 10.87
C ASP A 159 29.92 -18.10 11.11
N LEU A 160 30.37 -18.76 10.05
CA LEU A 160 30.90 -20.13 10.13
C LEU A 160 32.17 -20.24 11.01
N PRO A 161 33.15 -19.31 10.93
CA PRO A 161 34.22 -19.21 11.92
C PRO A 161 33.73 -19.13 13.37
N LEU A 162 32.72 -18.30 13.66
CA LEU A 162 32.16 -18.20 15.01
C LEU A 162 31.49 -19.50 15.44
N LEU A 163 30.75 -20.18 14.55
CA LEU A 163 30.17 -21.49 14.82
C LEU A 163 31.25 -22.53 15.11
N PHE A 164 32.34 -22.53 14.33
CA PHE A 164 33.48 -23.41 14.54
C PHE A 164 34.12 -23.17 15.92
N ASP A 165 34.34 -21.91 16.30
CA ASP A 165 34.91 -21.56 17.60
C ASP A 165 34.02 -21.99 18.77
N ILE A 166 32.70 -21.83 18.64
CA ILE A 166 31.72 -22.30 19.65
C ILE A 166 31.76 -23.82 19.81
N LEU A 167 31.95 -24.58 18.72
CA LEU A 167 31.90 -26.04 18.74
C LEU A 167 33.23 -26.70 19.11
N VAL A 168 34.36 -26.13 18.65
CA VAL A 168 35.66 -26.81 18.65
C VAL A 168 36.67 -26.12 19.56
N THR A 169 36.73 -24.78 19.52
CA THR A 169 37.86 -24.04 20.11
C THR A 169 37.59 -23.57 21.53
N ASP A 170 36.36 -23.17 21.88
CA ASP A 170 36.03 -22.55 23.16
C ASP A 170 34.75 -23.14 23.81
N ASN A 171 34.75 -24.47 23.95
CA ASN A 171 33.70 -25.20 24.65
C ASN A 171 33.61 -24.78 26.14
N GLU A 172 34.71 -24.31 26.74
CA GLU A 172 34.70 -23.84 28.13
C GLU A 172 33.90 -22.55 28.32
N ALA A 173 34.09 -21.53 27.48
CA ALA A 173 33.28 -20.31 27.57
C ALA A 173 31.80 -20.58 27.29
N ALA A 174 31.51 -21.47 26.33
CA ALA A 174 30.14 -21.91 26.04
C ALA A 174 29.52 -22.63 27.25
N ARG A 175 30.22 -23.60 27.85
CA ARG A 175 29.77 -24.33 29.06
C ARG A 175 29.62 -23.42 30.27
N ALA A 176 30.53 -22.45 30.45
CA ALA A 176 30.45 -21.46 31.53
C ALA A 176 29.17 -20.61 31.44
N ARG A 177 28.73 -20.28 30.23
CA ARG A 177 27.47 -19.54 30.00
C ARG A 177 26.22 -20.34 30.34
N PHE A 178 26.32 -21.67 30.33
CA PHE A 178 25.26 -22.58 30.76
C PHE A 178 25.40 -23.03 32.21
N ALA A 179 26.45 -22.62 32.94
CA ALA A 179 26.63 -23.01 34.32
C ALA A 179 25.50 -22.50 35.22
N LEU A 180 25.15 -23.27 36.26
CA LEU A 180 24.03 -23.01 37.17
C LEU A 180 24.49 -22.51 38.56
N TRP A 181 25.70 -21.94 38.67
CA TRP A 181 26.27 -21.54 39.96
C TRP A 181 25.51 -20.37 40.56
N GLY A 182 24.83 -20.60 41.70
CA GLY A 182 24.05 -19.57 42.39
C GLY A 182 22.76 -19.15 41.68
N ASP A 183 22.39 -19.84 40.60
CA ASP A 183 21.17 -19.59 39.84
C ASP A 183 19.97 -20.29 40.52
N GLY A 184 18.94 -19.51 40.82
CA GLY A 184 17.63 -20.01 41.25
C GLY A 184 16.63 -20.06 40.10
N PRO A 185 15.46 -20.70 40.28
CA PRO A 185 14.42 -20.75 39.24
C PRO A 185 13.89 -19.38 38.80
N GLU A 186 14.19 -18.32 39.56
CA GLU A 186 13.83 -16.94 39.26
C GLU A 186 14.84 -16.21 38.35
N THR A 187 16.01 -16.80 38.07
CA THR A 187 17.02 -16.16 37.20
C THR A 187 16.71 -16.30 35.72
N GLU A 188 17.10 -15.28 34.96
CA GLU A 188 16.92 -15.24 33.51
C GLU A 188 17.61 -16.45 32.85
N HIS A 189 16.87 -17.17 31.99
CA HIS A 189 17.30 -18.38 31.30
C HIS A 189 17.56 -19.65 32.17
N TYR A 190 17.20 -19.68 33.45
CA TYR A 190 17.36 -20.88 34.31
C TYR A 190 16.79 -22.15 33.69
N ALA A 191 15.58 -22.07 33.13
CA ALA A 191 14.92 -23.21 32.49
C ALA A 191 15.71 -23.74 31.27
N LEU A 192 16.29 -22.83 30.47
CA LEU A 192 17.10 -23.19 29.32
C LEU A 192 18.42 -23.84 29.73
N ARG A 193 19.11 -23.27 30.73
CA ARG A 193 20.34 -23.84 31.29
C ARG A 193 20.10 -25.21 31.92
N SER A 194 19.01 -25.37 32.66
CA SER A 194 18.61 -26.64 33.27
C SER A 194 18.37 -27.73 32.22
N ARG A 195 17.64 -27.39 31.15
CA ARG A 195 17.38 -28.31 30.04
C ARG A 195 18.65 -28.72 29.30
N TYR A 196 19.59 -27.79 29.09
CA TYR A 196 20.90 -28.11 28.48
C TYR A 196 21.62 -29.21 29.27
N TRP A 197 21.73 -29.06 30.60
CA TRP A 197 22.40 -30.06 31.45
C TRP A 197 21.64 -31.38 31.56
N GLU A 198 20.32 -31.36 31.44
CA GLU A 198 19.53 -32.59 31.35
C GLU A 198 19.89 -33.39 30.09
N ILE A 199 19.92 -32.73 28.93
CA ILE A 199 20.32 -33.36 27.65
C ILE A 199 21.76 -33.86 27.73
N GLU A 200 22.68 -33.07 28.28
CA GLU A 200 24.09 -33.46 28.42
C GLU A 200 24.25 -34.72 29.29
N ARG A 201 23.47 -34.83 30.38
CA ARG A 201 23.45 -36.04 31.21
C ARG A 201 22.88 -37.25 30.45
N GLN A 202 21.81 -37.07 29.69
CA GLN A 202 21.22 -38.13 28.87
C GLN A 202 22.22 -38.64 27.81
N ASN A 203 22.89 -37.72 27.11
CA ASN A 203 23.91 -38.07 26.11
C ASN A 203 25.08 -38.81 26.74
N LYS A 204 25.57 -38.36 27.90
CA LYS A 204 26.65 -39.03 28.62
C LYS A 204 26.25 -40.42 29.11
N ALA A 205 25.04 -40.60 29.61
CA ALA A 205 24.52 -41.89 30.01
C ALA A 205 24.42 -42.84 28.80
N ALA A 206 23.84 -42.38 27.69
CA ALA A 206 23.72 -43.18 26.47
C ALA A 206 25.08 -43.58 25.88
N PHE A 207 26.06 -42.67 25.89
CA PHE A 207 27.42 -42.97 25.45
C PHE A 207 28.08 -44.04 26.33
N ASN A 208 27.98 -43.89 27.66
CA ASN A 208 28.54 -44.87 28.59
C ASN A 208 27.87 -46.24 28.45
N ASP A 209 26.55 -46.29 28.26
CA ASP A 209 25.82 -47.55 28.07
C ASP A 209 26.24 -48.25 26.77
N TYR A 210 26.40 -47.48 25.69
CA TYR A 210 26.90 -47.99 24.41
C TYR A 210 28.33 -48.55 24.54
N ASP A 211 29.23 -47.82 25.20
CA ASP A 211 30.61 -48.23 25.42
C ASP A 211 30.70 -49.51 26.28
N LEU A 212 29.88 -49.59 27.32
CA LEU A 212 29.80 -50.76 28.19
C LEU A 212 29.26 -52.00 27.46
N ASP A 213 28.25 -51.83 26.61
CA ASP A 213 27.69 -52.92 25.79
C ASP A 213 28.72 -53.43 24.77
N ASN A 214 29.40 -52.50 24.08
CA ASN A 214 30.50 -52.85 23.17
C ASN A 214 31.63 -53.58 23.90
N THR A 215 32.04 -53.11 25.07
CA THR A 215 33.08 -53.75 25.88
C THR A 215 32.66 -55.18 26.26
N ARG A 216 31.41 -55.39 26.70
CA ARG A 216 30.87 -56.73 27.01
C ARG A 216 30.84 -57.63 25.78
N ARG A 217 30.47 -57.09 24.62
CA ARG A 217 30.45 -57.81 23.35
C ARG A 217 31.85 -58.23 22.93
N ILE A 218 32.83 -57.33 23.02
CA ILE A 218 34.25 -57.62 22.73
C ILE A 218 34.74 -58.76 23.62
N HIS A 219 34.57 -58.67 24.94
CA HIS A 219 34.98 -59.74 25.86
C HIS A 219 34.22 -61.07 25.66
N GLY A 220 32.97 -61.01 25.19
CA GLY A 220 32.23 -62.19 24.76
C GLY A 220 32.89 -62.88 23.56
N LEU A 221 33.23 -62.10 22.53
CA LEU A 221 33.91 -62.59 21.32
C LEU A 221 35.32 -63.12 21.62
N GLU A 222 36.09 -62.42 22.45
CA GLU A 222 37.43 -62.88 22.86
C GLU A 222 37.37 -64.23 23.56
N ARG A 223 36.37 -64.46 24.43
CA ARG A 223 36.17 -65.76 25.08
C ARG A 223 35.85 -66.86 24.07
N MET A 224 34.96 -66.60 23.13
CA MET A 224 34.62 -67.56 22.07
C MET A 224 35.84 -67.91 21.19
N ILE A 225 36.69 -66.94 20.86
CA ILE A 225 37.92 -67.18 20.10
C ILE A 225 38.86 -68.10 20.87
N ARG A 226 39.06 -67.85 22.18
CA ARG A 226 39.89 -68.71 23.04
C ARG A 226 39.34 -70.12 23.16
N ASP A 227 38.01 -70.28 23.33
CA ASP A 227 37.36 -71.59 23.43
C ASP A 227 37.50 -72.42 22.14
N LEU A 228 37.59 -71.77 20.98
CA LEU A 228 37.85 -72.40 19.68
C LEU A 228 39.35 -72.66 19.42
N GLY A 229 40.23 -72.38 20.39
CA GLY A 229 41.67 -72.58 20.29
C GLY A 229 42.42 -71.48 19.53
N GLY A 230 41.77 -70.35 19.23
CA GLY A 230 42.38 -69.18 18.63
C GLY A 230 42.92 -68.18 19.67
N GLU A 231 43.82 -67.31 19.25
CA GLU A 231 44.31 -66.20 20.06
C GLU A 231 43.54 -64.91 19.69
N PRO A 232 42.92 -64.21 20.65
CA PRO A 232 42.19 -62.98 20.36
C PRO A 232 43.14 -61.86 19.89
N PRO A 233 42.65 -60.91 19.07
CA PRO A 233 43.46 -59.80 18.60
C PRO A 233 43.99 -58.99 19.79
N ALA A 234 45.24 -58.55 19.73
CA ALA A 234 45.80 -57.66 20.74
C ALA A 234 44.97 -56.37 20.79
N ALA A 235 44.66 -55.90 21.99
CA ALA A 235 44.11 -54.57 22.17
C ALA A 235 45.21 -53.57 21.81
N ASP A 236 45.24 -53.15 20.54
CA ASP A 236 46.10 -52.06 20.12
C ASP A 236 45.63 -50.81 20.88
N ALA A 237 46.47 -50.36 21.81
CA ALA A 237 46.26 -49.13 22.54
C ALA A 237 46.63 -47.96 21.61
N GLU A 238 45.63 -47.37 20.97
CA GLU A 238 45.70 -46.00 20.43
C GLU A 238 45.22 -44.99 21.47
#